data_AF-A0A356TDI3-F1
#
_entry.id   AF-A0A356TDI3-F1
#
_cell.length_a   1.000
_cell.length_b   1.000
_cell.length_c   1.000
_cell.angle_alpha   90.00
_cell.angle_beta   90.00
_cell.angle_gamma   90.00
#
_symmetry.space_group_name_H-M   'P 1'
#
loop_
_entity.id
_entity.type
_entity.pdbx_description
1 polymer ?
#
loop_
_entity_poly.entity_id
_entity_poly.type
_entity_poly.pdbx_seq_one_letter_code
_entity_poly.pdbx_strand_id
1 'polypeptide(L)' 'MRRAQPSAGEGYGMHFPLHIGSEVAIVHVNGDPDRPLIVGAVPNAATQSPVIAGNAPQSRIRTGSGVVFELDDDC' A
#
# COMPACT_ATOMS: atom_id res chain seq x y z
N MET A 1 12.40 3.05 -10.70
CA MET A 1 12.55 2.48 -9.35
C MET A 1 11.63 1.29 -9.20
N ARG A 2 12.05 0.22 -8.51
CA ARG A 2 11.24 -0.99 -8.30
C ARG A 2 10.48 -0.93 -6.97
N ARG A 3 9.37 -1.66 -6.87
CA ARG A 3 8.49 -1.72 -5.68
C ARG A 3 8.15 -3.16 -5.33
N ALA A 4 8.15 -3.49 -4.05
CA ALA A 4 7.60 -4.73 -3.53
C ALA A 4 6.09 -4.83 -3.81
N GLN A 5 5.61 -6.02 -4.10
CA GLN A 5 4.18 -6.31 -4.28
C GLN A 5 3.82 -7.51 -3.41
N PRO A 6 2.60 -7.57 -2.83
CA PRO A 6 2.20 -8.72 -2.01
C PRO A 6 2.29 -10.06 -2.74
N SER A 7 2.04 -10.04 -4.06
CA SER A 7 2.23 -11.20 -4.94
C SER A 7 2.64 -10.71 -6.32
N ALA A 8 3.66 -11.35 -6.92
CA ALA A 8 4.17 -11.04 -8.24
C ALA A 8 4.61 -12.32 -8.96
N GLY A 9 4.16 -12.50 -10.20
CA GLY A 9 4.53 -13.60 -11.08
C GLY A 9 4.36 -13.22 -12.54
N GLU A 10 4.72 -14.13 -13.44
CA GLU A 10 4.55 -13.92 -14.89
C GLU A 10 3.06 -13.96 -15.26
N GLY A 11 2.46 -12.80 -15.51
CA GLY A 11 1.04 -12.68 -15.90
C GLY A 11 0.03 -12.78 -14.76
N TYR A 12 0.47 -12.86 -13.50
CA TYR A 12 -0.42 -12.88 -12.32
C TYR A 12 0.20 -12.14 -11.13
N GLY A 13 -0.64 -11.74 -10.15
CA GLY A 13 -0.19 -11.11 -8.92
C GLY A 13 -1.16 -10.07 -8.38
N MET A 14 -0.68 -9.23 -7.47
CA MET A 14 -1.44 -8.15 -6.84
C MET A 14 -0.77 -6.80 -7.14
N HIS A 15 -1.36 -6.05 -8.06
CA HIS A 15 -0.82 -4.78 -8.52
C HIS A 15 -1.71 -3.59 -8.13
N PHE A 16 -1.23 -2.79 -7.18
CA PHE A 16 -1.87 -1.51 -6.82
C PHE A 16 -0.98 -0.34 -7.26
N PRO A 17 -1.38 0.49 -8.23
CA PRO A 17 -0.58 1.64 -8.65
C PRO A 17 -0.35 2.64 -7.52
N LEU A 18 0.82 3.28 -7.49
CA LEU A 18 1.04 4.45 -6.64
C LEU A 18 0.64 5.70 -7.43
N HIS A 19 -0.15 6.57 -6.82
CA HIS A 19 -0.52 7.86 -7.41
C HIS A 19 0.50 8.93 -7.00
N ILE A 20 0.59 9.99 -7.81
CA ILE A 20 1.45 11.15 -7.49
C ILE A 20 1.08 11.70 -6.11
N GLY A 21 2.08 11.98 -5.28
CA GLY A 21 1.90 12.44 -3.90
C GLY A 21 1.77 11.32 -2.86
N SER A 22 1.77 10.04 -3.27
CA SER A 22 1.83 8.93 -2.32
C SER A 22 3.17 8.90 -1.60
N GLU A 23 3.14 8.92 -0.27
CA GLU A 23 4.32 8.73 0.55
C GLU A 23 4.70 7.24 0.60
N VAL A 24 6.00 6.96 0.50
CA VAL A 24 6.51 5.59 0.40
C VAL A 24 7.74 5.37 1.27
N ALA A 25 7.85 4.17 1.81
CA ALA A 25 9.06 3.71 2.48
C ALA A 25 10.05 3.12 1.46
N ILE A 26 11.29 3.58 1.53
CA ILE A 26 12.39 3.14 0.65
C ILE A 26 13.46 2.44 1.49
N VAL A 27 13.93 1.30 1.00
CA VAL A 27 15.11 0.62 1.53
C VAL A 27 16.21 0.57 0.48
N HIS A 28 17.45 0.55 0.95
CA HIS A 28 18.64 0.43 0.10
C HIS A 28 19.15 -1.01 0.19
N VAL A 29 19.17 -1.72 -0.94
CA VAL A 29 19.54 -3.14 -0.95
C VAL A 29 21.01 -3.30 -0.57
N ASN A 30 21.28 -4.09 0.48
CA ASN A 30 22.61 -4.22 1.08
C ASN A 30 23.21 -2.89 1.58
N GLY A 31 22.36 -1.90 1.88
CA GLY A 31 22.81 -0.57 2.30
C GLY A 31 23.37 0.29 1.18
N ASP A 32 23.26 -0.13 -0.08
CA ASP A 32 23.74 0.60 -1.26
C ASP A 32 22.74 1.70 -1.67
N PRO A 33 23.08 3.00 -1.50
CA PRO A 33 22.21 4.12 -1.86
C PRO A 33 21.78 4.13 -3.32
N ASP A 34 22.59 3.56 -4.22
CA ASP A 34 22.31 3.51 -5.65
C ASP A 34 21.32 2.40 -6.03
N ARG A 35 20.93 1.56 -5.05
CA ARG A 35 20.00 0.43 -5.25
C ARG A 35 18.74 0.55 -4.39
N PRO A 36 17.92 1.60 -4.58
CA PRO A 36 16.74 1.82 -3.77
C PRO A 36 15.58 0.91 -4.23
N LEU A 37 14.78 0.45 -3.26
CA LEU A 37 13.59 -0.39 -3.43
C LEU A 37 12.47 0.18 -2.58
N ILE A 38 11.30 0.42 -3.19
CA ILE A 38 10.11 0.79 -2.43
C ILE A 38 9.55 -0.47 -1.76
N VAL A 39 9.33 -0.44 -0.45
CA VAL A 39 8.80 -1.59 0.31
C VAL A 39 7.34 -1.45 0.70
N GLY A 40 6.79 -0.24 0.67
CA GLY A 40 5.38 -0.01 0.97
C GLY A 40 4.99 1.47 0.82
N ALA A 41 3.68 1.71 0.76
CA ALA A 41 3.10 3.03 0.92
C ALA A 41 2.86 3.30 2.41
N VAL A 42 3.06 4.53 2.85
CA VAL A 42 2.90 4.92 4.25
C VAL A 42 1.83 6.01 4.34
N PRO A 43 0.69 5.75 5.02
CA PRO A 43 -0.32 6.78 5.24
C PRO A 43 0.22 7.94 6.08
N ASN A 44 -0.25 9.15 5.79
CA ASN A 44 0.09 10.38 6.51
C ASN A 44 -1.16 11.25 6.69
N ALA A 45 -1.01 12.46 7.25
CA ALA A 45 -2.12 13.36 7.50
C ALA A 45 -2.88 13.81 6.22
N ALA A 46 -2.19 13.91 5.08
CA ALA A 46 -2.80 14.27 3.79
C ALA A 46 -3.39 13.05 3.05
N THR A 47 -2.80 11.87 3.21
CA THR A 47 -3.24 10.60 2.60
C THR A 47 -3.54 9.58 3.68
N GLN A 48 -4.72 9.69 4.30
CA GLN A 48 -5.14 8.82 5.39
C GLN A 48 -5.41 7.38 4.94
N SER A 49 -5.24 6.45 5.87
CA SER A 49 -5.62 5.05 5.67
C SER A 49 -7.14 4.90 5.50
N PRO A 50 -7.64 3.94 4.70
CA PRO A 50 -9.05 3.58 4.65
C PRO A 50 -9.63 3.07 5.99
N VAL A 51 -8.74 2.66 6.91
CA VAL A 51 -9.06 2.19 8.26
C VAL A 51 -8.46 3.17 9.27
N ILE A 52 -9.32 3.72 10.12
CA ILE A 52 -9.02 4.70 11.17
C ILE A 52 -9.66 4.25 12.49
N ALA A 53 -9.44 5.00 13.57
CA ALA A 53 -9.94 4.65 14.89
C ALA A 53 -11.48 4.43 14.95
N GLY A 54 -12.25 5.17 14.13
CA GLY A 54 -13.71 5.05 14.08
C GLY A 54 -14.22 3.79 13.38
N ASN A 55 -13.35 3.05 12.69
CA ASN A 55 -13.70 1.82 11.98
C ASN A 55 -12.56 0.79 12.06
N ALA A 56 -11.92 0.73 13.22
CA ALA A 56 -10.82 -0.17 13.54
C ALA A 56 -11.07 -1.68 13.29
N PRO A 57 -12.29 -2.24 13.45
CA PRO A 57 -12.53 -3.67 13.25
C PRO A 57 -12.56 -4.08 11.76
N GLN A 58 -12.42 -3.14 10.83
CA GLN A 58 -12.57 -3.40 9.41
C GLN A 58 -11.22 -3.59 8.71
N SER A 59 -11.13 -4.61 7.85
CA SER A 59 -10.03 -4.82 6.91
C SER A 59 -10.47 -4.41 5.50
N ARG A 60 -9.85 -3.38 4.91
CA ARG A 60 -10.31 -2.74 3.66
C ARG A 60 -9.25 -2.65 2.56
N ILE A 61 -9.66 -2.92 1.33
CA ILE A 61 -8.98 -2.50 0.10
C ILE A 61 -9.89 -1.52 -0.64
N ARG A 62 -9.45 -0.26 -0.79
CA ARG A 62 -10.22 0.80 -1.45
C ARG A 62 -9.47 1.36 -2.64
N THR A 63 -10.10 1.39 -3.81
CA THR A 63 -9.53 2.03 -5.02
C THR A 63 -9.77 3.53 -5.02
N GLY A 64 -9.00 4.28 -5.84
CA GLY A 64 -9.18 5.72 -5.98
C GLY A 64 -10.54 6.16 -6.52
N SER A 65 -11.24 5.29 -7.26
CA SER A 65 -12.61 5.54 -7.73
C SER A 65 -13.69 5.19 -6.70
N GLY A 66 -13.32 4.56 -5.58
CA GLY A 66 -14.24 4.22 -4.48
C GLY A 66 -14.77 2.79 -4.49
N VAL A 67 -14.21 1.87 -5.30
CA VAL A 67 -14.52 0.44 -5.18
C VAL A 67 -13.87 -0.10 -3.90
N VAL A 68 -14.63 -0.86 -3.10
CA VAL A 68 -14.20 -1.37 -1.80
C VAL A 68 -14.39 -2.89 -1.72
N PHE A 69 -13.35 -3.58 -1.27
CA PHE A 69 -13.43 -4.93 -0.72
C PHE A 69 -13.18 -4.84 0.79
N GLU A 70 -14.05 -5.45 1.59
CA GLU A 70 -14.08 -5.28 3.04
C GLU A 70 -14.43 -6.58 3.75
N LEU A 71 -13.71 -6.83 4.84
CA LEU A 71 -14.03 -7.84 5.84
C LEU A 71 -14.26 -7.08 7.15
N ASP A 72 -15.38 -7.32 7.79
CA ASP A 72 -15.77 -6.65 9.04
C ASP A 72 -15.80 -7.69 10.16
N ASP A 73 -15.04 -7.44 11.22
CA ASP A 73 -14.92 -8.32 12.38
C ASP A 73 -15.81 -7.83 13.56
N ASP A 74 -16.65 -6.81 13.36
CA ASP A 74 -17.66 -6.41 14.35
C ASP A 74 -18.72 -7.51 14.52
N CYS A 75 -18.84 -8.02 15.75
CA CYS A 75 -19.81 -9.04 16.16
C CYS A 75 -21.03 -8.43 16.88
#